data_AF-A0A662DYX7-F1
#
_entry.id   AF-A0A662DYX7-F1
#
_cell.length_a   1.000
_cell.length_b   1.000
_cell.length_c   1.000
_cell.angle_alpha   90.00
_cell.angle_beta   90.00
_cell.angle_gamma   90.00
#
_symmetry.space_group_name_H-M   'P 1'
#
loop_
_entity.id
_entity.type
_entity.pdbx_description
1 polymer ?
#
loop_
_entity_poly.entity_id
_entity_poly.type
_entity_poly.pdbx_seq_one_letter_code
_entity_poly.pdbx_strand_id
1 'polypeptide(L)'
;MPIQIIGHGVDGPAKPFAVVERFFASDRNPGGEKSVVINGLDVYVTTHPNGNGEAAWNLPDGSQGYLRSRGLSRGDLLTILTALSPRAIDAEIPGFDYTNNEVDGLELVAEQMNTNVARGMGVGSQCRVDGTDYLYRVDTVEGDALIQFAVVIDRSPPIDVGMVNETVVIISGGAHPGAPTVSDVINADDSTWQRLLDLPGSVPFAELDSVGGVHGPVMYWRQRDGTESEEALIVGRLELDAEYLYIVEGPRRYPVLWEFGTRWRAAPPAVVLPDGSLVALGDTIQSGGGYHAADQLDFFTTSAAVEAIATRCADNERNEVAVVQGPIDR
;
A
#
# COMPACT_ATOMS: atom_id res chain seq x y z
N MET A 1 13.48 17.50 -24.96
CA MET A 1 13.45 16.06 -24.65
C MET A 1 12.08 15.53 -25.04
N PRO A 2 11.99 14.59 -25.98
CA PRO A 2 10.74 13.87 -26.25
C PRO A 2 10.39 12.97 -25.06
N ILE A 3 9.11 12.93 -24.73
CA ILE A 3 8.52 12.09 -23.69
C ILE A 3 7.36 11.33 -24.33
N GLN A 4 7.29 10.04 -24.06
CA GLN A 4 6.29 9.14 -24.61
C GLN A 4 5.69 8.29 -23.49
N ILE A 5 4.39 8.04 -23.56
CA ILE A 5 3.67 7.21 -22.61
C ILE A 5 3.25 5.93 -23.31
N ILE A 6 3.66 4.80 -22.75
CA ILE A 6 3.19 3.47 -23.13
C ILE A 6 2.31 2.97 -21.99
N GLY A 7 1.01 2.87 -22.22
CA GLY A 7 0.03 2.67 -21.16
C GLY A 7 -1.31 2.16 -21.68
N HIS A 8 -2.30 2.08 -20.80
CA HIS A 8 -3.68 1.77 -21.17
C HIS A 8 -4.42 3.08 -21.50
N GLY A 9 -4.96 3.22 -22.71
CA GLY A 9 -5.62 4.46 -23.14
C GLY A 9 -6.87 4.82 -22.34
N VAL A 10 -7.67 3.82 -21.92
CA VAL A 10 -8.92 4.03 -21.17
C VAL A 10 -8.68 4.09 -19.66
N ASP A 11 -7.91 3.14 -19.12
CA ASP A 11 -7.67 3.06 -17.68
C ASP A 11 -6.57 4.02 -17.19
N GLY A 12 -5.82 4.65 -18.11
CA GLY A 12 -4.81 5.64 -17.79
C GLY A 12 -3.73 5.12 -16.83
N PRO A 13 -3.24 5.95 -15.88
CA PRO A 13 -2.19 5.55 -14.94
C PRO A 13 -2.69 4.64 -13.80
N ALA A 14 -3.95 4.22 -13.80
CA ALA A 14 -4.49 3.24 -12.85
C ALA A 14 -4.03 1.80 -13.16
N LYS A 15 -3.57 1.56 -14.40
CA LYS A 15 -3.00 0.29 -14.85
C LYS A 15 -1.50 0.42 -15.05
N PRO A 16 -0.78 -0.71 -15.22
CA PRO A 16 0.65 -0.65 -15.49
C PRO A 16 0.99 0.23 -16.70
N PHE A 17 2.11 0.95 -16.63
CA PHE A 17 2.56 1.84 -17.70
C PHE A 17 4.06 2.10 -17.65
N ALA A 18 4.57 2.67 -18.74
CA ALA A 18 5.93 3.15 -18.88
C ALA A 18 5.98 4.58 -19.45
N VAL A 19 6.91 5.38 -18.93
CA VAL A 19 7.31 6.67 -19.48
C VAL A 19 8.67 6.49 -20.13
N VAL A 20 8.75 6.81 -21.41
CA VAL A 20 9.96 6.68 -22.23
C VAL A 20 10.45 8.06 -22.62
N GLU A 21 11.73 8.32 -22.41
CA GLU A 21 12.39 9.59 -22.67
C GLU A 21 13.63 9.38 -23.52
N ARG A 22 13.99 10.38 -24.32
CA ARG A 22 15.27 10.41 -25.04
C ARG A 22 16.06 11.67 -24.75
N PHE A 23 17.27 11.51 -24.23
CA PHE A 23 18.18 12.58 -23.86
C PHE A 23 19.24 12.77 -24.95
N PHE A 24 19.57 14.02 -25.29
CA PHE A 24 20.58 14.37 -26.29
C PHE A 24 21.83 15.02 -25.69
N ALA A 25 21.87 15.16 -24.37
CA ALA A 25 23.02 15.66 -23.62
C ALA A 25 23.63 14.51 -22.80
N SER A 26 24.92 14.61 -22.50
CA SER A 26 25.72 13.61 -21.76
C SER A 26 25.39 13.55 -20.26
N ASP A 27 24.16 13.86 -19.88
CA ASP A 27 23.79 14.17 -18.49
C ASP A 27 23.56 12.91 -17.65
N ARG A 28 23.59 11.73 -18.28
CA ARG A 28 23.32 10.44 -17.66
C ARG A 28 24.23 9.37 -18.21
N ASN A 29 24.95 8.69 -17.33
CA ASN A 29 25.59 7.42 -17.67
C ASN A 29 24.60 6.29 -17.37
N PRO A 30 24.34 5.35 -18.30
CA PRO A 30 23.52 4.19 -18.00
C PRO A 30 24.12 3.44 -16.81
N GLY A 31 23.31 3.21 -15.79
CA GLY A 31 23.69 2.49 -14.58
C GLY A 31 22.58 1.55 -14.17
N GLY A 32 22.94 0.35 -13.69
CA GLY A 32 21.98 -0.66 -13.25
C GLY A 32 22.67 -1.97 -12.90
N GLU A 33 21.93 -2.89 -12.28
CA GLU A 33 22.50 -4.12 -11.73
C GLU A 33 22.93 -5.12 -12.82
N LYS A 34 22.28 -5.11 -13.99
CA LYS A 34 22.52 -6.07 -15.08
C LYS A 34 22.23 -5.45 -16.45
N SER A 35 23.20 -5.51 -17.36
CA SER A 35 22.97 -5.26 -18.78
C SER A 35 22.36 -6.48 -19.45
N VAL A 36 21.43 -6.25 -20.36
CA VAL A 36 20.85 -7.25 -21.28
C VAL A 36 20.99 -6.68 -22.68
N VAL A 37 21.34 -7.52 -23.66
CA VAL A 37 21.43 -7.07 -25.06
C VAL A 37 20.04 -7.09 -25.68
N ILE A 38 19.54 -5.93 -26.12
CA ILE A 38 18.24 -5.76 -26.78
C ILE A 38 18.50 -5.01 -28.09
N ASN A 39 18.06 -5.56 -29.21
CA ASN A 39 18.27 -4.96 -30.55
C ASN A 39 19.74 -4.57 -30.82
N GLY A 40 20.69 -5.35 -30.28
CA GLY A 40 22.14 -5.11 -30.42
C GLY A 40 22.70 -4.02 -29.51
N LEU A 41 21.92 -3.49 -28.57
CA LEU A 41 22.33 -2.47 -27.61
C LEU A 41 22.40 -3.04 -26.20
N ASP A 42 23.38 -2.60 -25.41
CA ASP A 42 23.42 -2.87 -23.98
C ASP A 42 22.38 -2.02 -23.26
N VAL A 43 21.40 -2.68 -22.64
CA VAL A 43 20.34 -2.03 -21.87
C VAL A 43 20.44 -2.44 -20.41
N TYR A 44 20.55 -1.44 -19.53
CA TYR A 44 20.59 -1.64 -18.08
C TYR A 44 19.15 -1.63 -17.56
N VAL A 45 18.68 -2.73 -16.98
CA VAL A 45 17.29 -2.86 -16.51
C VAL A 45 17.26 -3.19 -15.03
N THR A 46 16.51 -2.40 -14.27
CA THR A 46 16.30 -2.56 -12.82
C THR A 46 14.81 -2.65 -12.53
N THR A 47 14.42 -3.53 -11.61
CA THR A 47 13.04 -3.64 -11.10
C THR A 47 13.07 -3.63 -9.60
N HIS A 48 12.08 -2.98 -8.98
CA HIS A 48 12.00 -2.80 -7.55
C HIS A 48 10.82 -3.60 -6.97
N PRO A 49 10.89 -4.03 -5.69
CA PRO A 49 9.79 -4.75 -5.04
C PRO A 49 8.45 -4.00 -5.03
N ASN A 50 8.48 -2.68 -5.15
CA ASN A 50 7.28 -1.84 -5.20
C ASN A 50 6.64 -1.75 -6.60
N GLY A 51 7.06 -2.61 -7.54
CA GLY A 51 6.52 -2.65 -8.91
C GLY A 51 7.01 -1.53 -9.82
N ASN A 52 7.92 -0.65 -9.36
CA ASN A 52 8.59 0.28 -10.25
C ASN A 52 9.74 -0.41 -10.99
N GLY A 53 10.02 0.03 -12.20
CA GLY A 53 11.18 -0.42 -12.94
C GLY A 53 11.77 0.68 -13.79
N GLU A 54 13.04 0.54 -14.11
CA GLU A 54 13.81 1.51 -14.87
C GLU A 54 14.67 0.81 -15.92
N ALA A 55 14.87 1.48 -17.05
CA ALA A 55 15.85 1.07 -18.03
C ALA A 55 16.60 2.25 -18.63
N ALA A 56 17.88 2.07 -18.95
CA ALA A 56 18.70 3.07 -19.61
C ALA A 56 19.62 2.42 -20.65
N TRP A 57 19.79 3.07 -21.80
CA TRP A 57 20.64 2.59 -22.89
C TRP A 57 21.18 3.71 -23.76
N ASN A 58 22.38 3.54 -24.28
CA ASN A 58 22.98 4.49 -25.22
C ASN A 58 22.62 4.12 -26.66
N LEU A 59 22.38 5.13 -27.49
CA LEU A 59 22.09 4.97 -28.91
C LEU A 59 23.33 5.28 -29.77
N PRO A 60 23.44 4.71 -30.98
CA PRO A 60 24.59 4.95 -31.86
C PRO A 60 24.81 6.41 -32.27
N ASP A 61 23.76 7.22 -32.21
CA ASP A 61 23.81 8.66 -32.53
C ASP A 61 24.29 9.54 -31.35
N GLY A 62 24.69 8.91 -30.24
CA GLY A 62 25.16 9.59 -29.04
C GLY A 62 24.05 10.06 -28.10
N SER A 63 22.79 9.87 -28.45
CA SER A 63 21.67 10.10 -27.55
C SER A 63 21.46 8.91 -26.58
N GLN A 64 20.62 9.10 -25.58
CA GLN A 64 20.31 8.07 -24.59
C GLN A 64 18.81 7.86 -24.48
N GLY A 65 18.39 6.60 -24.48
CA GLY A 65 17.03 6.22 -24.09
C GLY A 65 16.94 5.94 -22.59
N TYR A 66 15.83 6.36 -22.00
CA TYR A 66 15.50 6.09 -20.60
C TYR A 66 14.03 5.69 -20.51
N LEU A 67 13.74 4.77 -19.60
CA LEU A 67 12.39 4.32 -19.31
C LEU A 67 12.22 4.26 -17.80
N ARG A 68 11.10 4.77 -17.31
CA ARG A 68 10.58 4.46 -15.97
C ARG A 68 9.21 3.81 -16.11
N SER A 69 8.85 2.97 -15.16
CA SER A 69 7.59 2.23 -15.19
C SER A 69 6.97 2.09 -13.81
N ARG A 70 5.69 1.76 -13.81
CA ARG A 70 4.93 1.38 -12.64
C ARG A 70 4.05 0.18 -12.95
N GLY A 71 4.05 -0.81 -12.04
CA GLY A 71 3.23 -2.01 -12.14
C GLY A 71 3.68 -3.02 -13.20
N LEU A 72 4.86 -2.83 -13.81
CA LEU A 72 5.37 -3.70 -14.87
C LEU A 72 6.42 -4.67 -14.32
N SER A 73 6.32 -5.93 -14.73
CA SER A 73 7.34 -6.94 -14.42
C SER A 73 8.60 -6.71 -15.26
N ARG A 74 9.71 -7.36 -14.87
CA ARG A 74 10.91 -7.35 -15.69
C ARG A 74 10.65 -7.88 -17.11
N GLY A 75 9.80 -8.89 -17.27
CA GLY A 75 9.45 -9.45 -18.57
C GLY A 75 8.74 -8.42 -19.45
N ASP A 76 7.79 -7.67 -18.88
CA ASP A 76 7.07 -6.62 -19.60
C ASP A 76 8.02 -5.52 -20.07
N LEU A 77 8.96 -5.11 -19.22
CA LEU A 77 9.98 -4.11 -19.59
C LEU A 77 10.84 -4.58 -20.76
N LEU A 78 11.32 -5.82 -20.74
CA LEU A 78 12.11 -6.37 -21.85
C LEU A 78 11.30 -6.42 -23.14
N THR A 79 10.01 -6.75 -23.05
CA THR A 79 9.09 -6.78 -24.20
C THR A 79 8.89 -5.37 -24.76
N ILE A 80 8.64 -4.38 -23.91
CA ILE A 80 8.52 -2.97 -24.31
C ILE A 80 9.83 -2.49 -24.96
N LEU A 81 10.98 -2.72 -24.33
CA LEU A 81 12.28 -2.28 -24.84
C LEU A 81 12.61 -2.90 -26.21
N THR A 82 12.23 -4.16 -26.43
CA THR A 82 12.42 -4.83 -27.73
C THR A 82 11.55 -4.19 -28.82
N ALA A 83 10.37 -3.69 -28.45
CA ALA A 83 9.43 -3.04 -29.34
C ALA A 83 9.76 -1.59 -29.70
N LEU A 84 10.75 -0.99 -29.04
CA LEU A 84 11.16 0.39 -29.27
C LEU A 84 12.18 0.49 -30.40
N SER A 85 11.88 1.34 -31.38
CA SER A 85 12.81 1.70 -32.46
C SER A 85 13.11 3.20 -32.41
N PRO A 86 14.38 3.62 -32.26
CA PRO A 86 14.70 5.05 -32.17
C PRO A 86 14.41 5.78 -33.48
N ARG A 87 13.78 6.96 -33.39
CA ARG A 87 13.57 7.86 -34.54
C ARG A 87 14.84 8.65 -34.86
N ALA A 88 14.86 9.32 -36.02
CA ALA A 88 15.94 10.25 -36.36
C ALA A 88 15.97 11.45 -35.38
N ILE A 89 17.16 12.03 -35.16
CA ILE A 89 17.35 13.16 -34.23
C ILE A 89 16.62 14.44 -34.68
N ASP A 90 16.38 14.58 -35.97
CA ASP A 90 15.70 15.69 -36.62
C ASP A 90 14.21 15.42 -36.90
N ALA A 91 13.66 14.30 -36.41
CA ALA A 91 12.23 14.06 -36.44
C ALA A 91 11.47 15.08 -35.58
N GLU A 92 10.21 15.35 -35.91
CA GLU A 92 9.35 16.30 -35.18
C GLU A 92 9.30 15.99 -33.67
N ILE A 93 9.15 14.70 -33.34
CA ILE A 93 9.32 14.16 -32.00
C ILE A 93 10.40 13.08 -32.09
N PRO A 94 11.65 13.38 -31.73
CA PRO A 94 12.78 12.47 -31.93
C PRO A 94 12.85 11.39 -30.82
N GLY A 95 11.72 10.78 -30.48
CA GLY A 95 11.59 9.69 -29.51
C GLY A 95 11.81 8.31 -30.14
N PHE A 96 10.88 7.40 -29.89
CA PHE A 96 10.89 6.02 -30.34
C PHE A 96 9.55 5.64 -31.00
N ASP A 97 9.59 4.89 -32.08
CA ASP A 97 8.40 4.16 -32.54
C ASP A 97 8.15 2.95 -31.63
N TYR A 98 6.88 2.68 -31.32
CA TYR A 98 6.44 1.55 -30.51
C TYR A 98 5.42 0.73 -31.32
N THR A 99 5.69 -0.56 -31.53
CA THR A 99 4.91 -1.40 -32.45
C THR A 99 4.43 -2.72 -31.84
N ASN A 100 4.20 -2.78 -30.53
CA ASN A 100 3.95 -4.05 -29.83
C ASN A 100 2.55 -4.17 -29.23
N ASN A 101 2.01 -5.39 -29.32
CA ASN A 101 0.70 -5.79 -28.81
C ASN A 101 0.80 -6.98 -27.82
N GLU A 102 2.02 -7.41 -27.46
CA GLU A 102 2.23 -8.61 -26.64
C GLU A 102 2.06 -8.36 -25.14
N VAL A 103 2.23 -7.12 -24.68
CA VAL A 103 1.86 -6.75 -23.31
C VAL A 103 0.42 -6.26 -23.34
N ASP A 104 -0.47 -7.02 -22.71
CA ASP A 104 -1.91 -6.82 -22.80
C ASP A 104 -2.33 -5.38 -22.44
N GLY A 105 -3.03 -4.74 -23.37
CA GLY A 105 -3.59 -3.40 -23.22
C GLY A 105 -2.61 -2.22 -23.26
N LEU A 106 -1.30 -2.44 -23.50
CA LEU A 106 -0.34 -1.34 -23.66
C LEU A 106 -0.28 -0.81 -25.09
N GLU A 107 -0.40 0.50 -25.23
CA GLU A 107 -0.25 1.23 -26.50
C GLU A 107 0.51 2.54 -26.29
N LEU A 108 0.93 3.20 -27.39
CA LEU A 108 1.47 4.56 -27.32
C LEU A 108 0.31 5.54 -27.09
N VAL A 109 0.07 5.91 -25.84
CA VAL A 109 -1.08 6.75 -25.43
C VAL A 109 -0.80 8.23 -25.69
N ALA A 110 0.45 8.67 -25.56
CA ALA A 110 0.83 10.06 -25.76
C ALA A 110 2.29 10.21 -26.14
N GLU A 111 2.59 11.26 -26.91
CA GLU A 111 3.95 11.69 -27.20
C GLU A 111 4.03 13.19 -27.41
N GLN A 112 5.04 13.84 -26.83
CA GLN A 112 5.30 15.25 -27.04
C GLN A 112 6.72 15.65 -26.63
N MET A 113 7.14 16.83 -27.09
CA MET A 113 8.34 17.48 -26.54
C MET A 113 8.02 18.05 -25.16
N ASN A 114 8.97 17.94 -24.22
CA ASN A 114 8.84 18.49 -22.87
C ASN A 114 8.54 19.99 -22.82
N THR A 115 8.87 20.75 -23.88
CA THR A 115 8.52 22.17 -24.03
C THR A 115 7.05 22.42 -24.35
N ASN A 116 6.33 21.39 -24.81
CA ASN A 116 4.97 21.48 -25.31
C ASN A 116 3.94 20.85 -24.37
N VAL A 117 4.36 20.37 -23.20
CA VAL A 117 3.46 19.77 -22.21
C VAL A 117 2.38 20.78 -21.81
N ALA A 118 1.12 20.41 -22.01
CA ALA A 118 0.01 21.28 -21.67
C ALA A 118 -0.11 21.42 -20.14
N ARG A 119 -0.76 22.50 -19.70
CA ARG A 119 -1.00 22.70 -18.26
C ARG A 119 -2.09 21.74 -17.80
N GLY A 120 -1.81 20.95 -16.76
CA GLY A 120 -2.84 20.29 -15.97
C GLY A 120 -3.33 21.15 -14.81
N MET A 121 -4.49 20.81 -14.30
CA MET A 121 -5.03 21.34 -13.06
C MET A 121 -5.12 20.20 -12.04
N GLY A 122 -4.82 20.50 -10.78
CA GLY A 122 -4.98 19.53 -9.72
C GLY A 122 -5.49 20.19 -8.46
N VAL A 123 -6.37 19.48 -7.76
CA VAL A 123 -6.83 19.84 -6.42
C VAL A 123 -6.61 18.65 -5.50
N GLY A 124 -6.29 18.93 -4.24
CA GLY A 124 -5.98 17.90 -3.27
C GLY A 124 -6.60 18.19 -1.92
N SER A 125 -7.05 17.13 -1.26
CA SER A 125 -7.42 17.13 0.14
C SER A 125 -6.45 16.26 0.92
N GLN A 126 -6.08 16.69 2.13
CA GLN A 126 -5.08 16.02 2.95
C GLN A 126 -5.62 15.78 4.36
N CYS A 127 -5.48 14.54 4.82
CA CYS A 127 -5.69 14.15 6.20
C CYS A 127 -4.35 14.26 6.93
N ARG A 128 -4.28 15.04 8.01
CA ARG A 128 -3.06 15.23 8.80
C ARG A 128 -3.31 14.84 10.26
N VAL A 129 -2.28 14.30 10.89
CA VAL A 129 -2.22 14.09 12.34
C VAL A 129 -1.16 15.04 12.89
N ASP A 130 -1.39 15.60 14.08
CA ASP A 130 -0.46 16.56 14.69
C ASP A 130 0.96 15.97 14.78
N GLY A 131 1.93 16.72 14.27
CA GLY A 131 3.35 16.36 14.33
C GLY A 131 3.84 15.38 13.24
N THR A 132 3.00 14.95 12.29
CA THR A 132 3.41 14.18 11.11
C THR A 132 3.19 14.94 9.80
N ASP A 133 3.70 14.39 8.69
CA ASP A 133 3.17 14.69 7.36
C ASP A 133 1.69 14.24 7.26
N TYR A 134 1.09 14.33 6.08
CA TYR A 134 -0.25 13.80 5.86
C TYR A 134 -0.30 12.27 6.09
N LEU A 135 -1.35 11.81 6.78
CA LEU A 135 -1.66 10.39 6.95
C LEU A 135 -1.98 9.76 5.60
N TYR A 136 -2.87 10.44 4.86
CA TYR A 136 -3.12 10.22 3.46
C TYR A 136 -3.58 11.52 2.79
N ARG A 137 -3.46 11.56 1.47
CA ARG A 137 -3.84 12.66 0.60
C ARG A 137 -4.58 12.10 -0.59
N VAL A 138 -5.70 12.72 -0.92
CA VAL A 138 -6.46 12.46 -2.14
C VAL A 138 -6.20 13.62 -3.08
N ASP A 139 -5.56 13.34 -4.22
CA ASP A 139 -5.38 14.29 -5.31
C ASP A 139 -6.27 13.92 -6.48
N THR A 140 -6.83 14.93 -7.12
CA THR A 140 -7.46 14.80 -8.43
C THR A 140 -6.66 15.64 -9.42
N VAL A 141 -6.39 15.08 -10.59
CA VAL A 141 -5.60 15.74 -11.63
C VAL A 141 -6.31 15.59 -12.97
N GLU A 142 -6.59 16.72 -13.60
CA GLU A 142 -7.06 16.83 -14.98
C GLU A 142 -5.96 17.42 -15.84
N GLY A 143 -5.80 16.91 -17.06
CA GLY A 143 -4.76 17.38 -17.96
C GLY A 143 -4.54 16.42 -19.11
N ASP A 144 -3.56 16.74 -19.94
CA ASP A 144 -3.09 15.79 -20.95
C ASP A 144 -2.58 14.50 -20.29
N ALA A 145 -2.56 13.41 -21.07
CA ALA A 145 -2.10 12.12 -20.58
C ALA A 145 -0.69 12.22 -19.99
N LEU A 146 0.23 12.98 -20.59
CA LEU A 146 1.58 13.10 -20.05
C LEU A 146 1.58 13.61 -18.60
N ILE A 147 0.82 14.66 -18.31
CA ILE A 147 0.65 15.16 -16.94
C ILE A 147 0.04 14.09 -16.05
N GLN A 148 -1.04 13.43 -16.48
CA GLN A 148 -1.72 12.37 -15.73
C GLN A 148 -0.77 11.24 -15.31
N PHE A 149 0.07 10.75 -16.23
CA PHE A 149 1.04 9.69 -15.95
C PHE A 149 2.24 10.22 -15.14
N ALA A 150 2.71 11.44 -15.42
CA ALA A 150 3.83 12.06 -14.71
C ALA A 150 3.52 12.28 -13.21
N VAL A 151 2.31 12.77 -12.88
CA VAL A 151 1.93 13.00 -11.48
C VAL A 151 1.87 11.70 -10.67
N VAL A 152 1.69 10.56 -11.31
CA VAL A 152 1.73 9.25 -10.64
C VAL A 152 3.17 8.77 -10.51
N ILE A 153 3.96 8.73 -11.60
CA ILE A 153 5.28 8.10 -11.61
C ILE A 153 6.35 8.83 -10.78
N ASP A 154 6.25 10.15 -10.64
CA ASP A 154 7.21 10.97 -9.89
C ASP A 154 6.97 11.03 -8.37
N ARG A 155 6.08 10.17 -7.89
CA ARG A 155 5.77 10.03 -6.46
C ARG A 155 6.17 8.65 -5.94
N SER A 156 6.31 8.57 -4.62
CA SER A 156 6.23 7.29 -3.92
C SER A 156 4.98 6.54 -4.39
N PRO A 157 5.02 5.19 -4.50
CA PRO A 157 3.88 4.40 -4.93
C PRO A 157 2.60 4.83 -4.17
N PRO A 158 1.56 5.29 -4.88
CA PRO A 158 0.28 5.59 -4.26
C PRO A 158 -0.30 4.35 -3.57
N ILE A 159 -1.15 4.58 -2.57
CA ILE A 159 -1.99 3.55 -1.98
C ILE A 159 -2.93 2.99 -3.05
N ASP A 160 -3.52 3.88 -3.84
CA ASP A 160 -4.48 3.52 -4.89
C ASP A 160 -4.53 4.62 -5.97
N VAL A 161 -4.85 4.24 -7.20
CA VAL A 161 -4.98 5.13 -8.37
C VAL A 161 -6.16 4.67 -9.22
N GLY A 162 -6.97 5.61 -9.68
CA GLY A 162 -8.06 5.31 -10.61
C GLY A 162 -8.45 6.49 -11.47
N MET A 163 -9.40 6.26 -12.36
CA MET A 163 -9.87 7.23 -13.34
C MET A 163 -11.37 7.48 -13.17
N VAL A 164 -11.77 8.75 -13.26
CA VAL A 164 -13.16 9.16 -13.49
C VAL A 164 -13.18 10.06 -14.71
N ASN A 165 -13.75 9.57 -15.81
CA ASN A 165 -13.66 10.26 -17.09
C ASN A 165 -12.17 10.57 -17.42
N GLU A 166 -11.81 11.84 -17.56
CA GLU A 166 -10.46 12.32 -17.85
C GLU A 166 -9.71 12.80 -16.60
N THR A 167 -10.21 12.49 -15.41
CA THR A 167 -9.63 12.90 -14.13
C THR A 167 -8.94 11.71 -13.46
N VAL A 168 -7.65 11.84 -13.17
CA VAL A 168 -6.91 10.88 -12.35
C VAL A 168 -7.21 11.17 -10.88
N VAL A 169 -7.57 10.13 -10.13
CA VAL A 169 -7.69 10.17 -8.68
C VAL A 169 -6.51 9.40 -8.08
N ILE A 170 -5.74 10.03 -7.21
CA ILE A 170 -4.53 9.48 -6.60
C ILE A 170 -4.68 9.52 -5.09
N ILE A 171 -4.56 8.38 -4.42
CA ILE A 171 -4.53 8.30 -2.97
C ILE A 171 -3.11 7.97 -2.55
N SER A 172 -2.46 8.92 -1.88
CA SER A 172 -1.06 8.81 -1.43
C SER A 172 -0.99 8.83 0.09
N GLY A 173 -0.01 8.15 0.69
CA GLY A 173 0.17 8.13 2.14
C GLY A 173 0.84 6.85 2.63
N GLY A 174 0.96 6.70 3.94
CA GLY A 174 1.29 5.40 4.53
C GLY A 174 0.09 4.46 4.43
N ALA A 175 0.33 3.15 4.38
CA ALA A 175 -0.73 2.15 4.42
C ALA A 175 -1.52 2.30 5.74
N HIS A 176 -2.65 3.00 5.70
CA HIS A 176 -3.49 3.26 6.86
C HIS A 176 -4.85 2.59 6.66
N PRO A 177 -5.38 1.82 7.64
CA PRO A 177 -6.65 1.09 7.48
C PRO A 177 -7.85 2.01 7.23
N GLY A 178 -7.76 3.27 7.66
CA GLY A 178 -8.78 4.30 7.42
C GLY A 178 -8.48 5.22 6.24
N ALA A 179 -7.49 4.90 5.40
CA ALA A 179 -7.33 5.60 4.12
C ALA A 179 -8.48 5.17 3.19
N PRO A 180 -9.14 6.10 2.50
CA PRO A 180 -10.12 5.72 1.49
C PRO A 180 -9.44 4.96 0.35
N THR A 181 -10.21 4.12 -0.33
CA THR A 181 -9.86 3.59 -1.65
C THR A 181 -10.30 4.57 -2.73
N VAL A 182 -9.77 4.43 -3.94
CA VAL A 182 -10.24 5.23 -5.07
C VAL A 182 -11.70 4.92 -5.37
N SER A 183 -12.14 3.67 -5.18
CA SER A 183 -13.55 3.30 -5.32
C SER A 183 -14.46 4.02 -4.32
N ASP A 184 -14.00 4.25 -3.08
CA ASP A 184 -14.74 5.01 -2.08
C ASP A 184 -14.93 6.47 -2.52
N VAL A 185 -13.92 7.05 -3.17
CA VAL A 185 -13.93 8.45 -3.63
C VAL A 185 -14.78 8.61 -4.90
N ILE A 186 -14.58 7.74 -5.89
CA ILE A 186 -15.22 7.84 -7.21
C ILE A 186 -16.72 7.56 -7.12
N ASN A 187 -17.10 6.57 -6.31
CA ASN A 187 -18.49 6.09 -6.21
C ASN A 187 -19.21 6.66 -4.98
N ALA A 188 -18.60 7.61 -4.26
CA ALA A 188 -19.22 8.20 -3.08
C ALA A 188 -20.54 8.89 -3.45
N ASP A 189 -21.61 8.47 -2.79
CA ASP A 189 -22.82 9.27 -2.65
C ASP A 189 -22.59 10.44 -1.67
N ASP A 190 -23.55 11.35 -1.57
CA ASP A 190 -23.44 12.51 -0.68
C ASP A 190 -23.13 12.10 0.77
N SER A 191 -23.71 10.99 1.25
CA SER A 191 -23.52 10.52 2.62
C SER A 191 -22.10 9.99 2.86
N THR A 192 -21.51 9.35 1.85
CA THR A 192 -20.14 8.84 1.86
C THR A 192 -19.16 9.99 1.76
N TRP A 193 -19.45 11.00 0.93
CA TRP A 193 -18.64 12.21 0.85
C TRP A 193 -18.57 12.96 2.17
N GLN A 194 -19.70 13.17 2.86
CA GLN A 194 -19.69 13.79 4.19
C GLN A 194 -18.85 12.99 5.17
N ARG A 195 -18.99 11.66 5.18
CA ARG A 195 -18.19 10.77 6.03
C ARG A 195 -16.69 10.86 5.74
N LEU A 196 -16.31 10.94 4.46
CA LEU A 196 -14.92 11.07 4.03
C LEU A 196 -14.31 12.42 4.42
N LEU A 197 -15.10 13.51 4.34
CA LEU A 197 -14.69 14.85 4.76
C LEU A 197 -14.49 14.96 6.27
N ASP A 198 -15.25 14.18 7.03
CA ASP A 198 -15.08 14.13 8.48
C ASP A 198 -13.80 13.39 8.88
N LEU A 199 -13.16 12.60 8.00
CA LEU A 199 -11.93 11.87 8.34
C LEU A 199 -10.69 12.77 8.58
N PRO A 200 -9.81 12.41 9.53
CA PRO A 200 -9.88 11.24 10.40
C PRO A 200 -10.81 11.48 11.61
N GLY A 201 -11.44 12.66 11.67
CA GLY A 201 -12.40 13.04 12.69
C GLY A 201 -13.46 11.97 12.82
N SER A 202 -13.43 11.32 13.99
CA SER A 202 -14.35 10.28 14.43
C SER A 202 -15.02 9.56 13.25
N VAL A 203 -14.26 8.74 12.51
CA VAL A 203 -14.86 7.44 12.21
C VAL A 203 -15.41 6.99 13.56
N PRO A 204 -16.71 6.73 13.72
CA PRO A 204 -17.10 5.84 14.79
C PRO A 204 -16.38 4.56 14.41
N PHE A 205 -15.15 4.41 14.92
CA PHE A 205 -14.30 3.27 14.67
C PHE A 205 -15.22 2.09 14.85
N ALA A 206 -15.48 1.32 13.78
CA ALA A 206 -16.61 0.39 13.69
C ALA A 206 -16.94 -0.12 15.08
N GLU A 207 -18.13 0.27 15.56
CA GLU A 207 -18.52 0.07 16.96
C GLU A 207 -18.17 -1.37 17.31
N LEU A 208 -17.29 -1.56 18.29
CA LEU A 208 -16.85 -2.91 18.63
C LEU A 208 -18.08 -3.67 19.08
N ASP A 209 -18.21 -4.91 18.63
CA ASP A 209 -19.34 -5.72 19.05
C ASP A 209 -19.19 -6.00 20.54
N SER A 210 -20.17 -5.53 21.31
CA SER A 210 -20.21 -5.71 22.77
C SER A 210 -20.14 -7.17 23.19
N VAL A 211 -20.41 -8.14 22.31
CA VAL A 211 -20.29 -9.58 22.62
C VAL A 211 -18.90 -10.17 22.35
N GLY A 212 -17.95 -9.35 21.90
CA GLY A 212 -16.60 -9.73 21.49
C GLY A 212 -16.46 -9.84 19.98
N GLY A 213 -15.22 -9.82 19.47
CA GLY A 213 -15.00 -9.81 18.03
C GLY A 213 -13.55 -9.74 17.61
N VAL A 214 -13.34 -9.38 16.36
CA VAL A 214 -12.02 -9.32 15.72
C VAL A 214 -11.86 -7.96 15.06
N HIS A 215 -10.72 -7.30 15.27
CA HIS A 215 -10.37 -6.03 14.63
C HIS A 215 -8.94 -6.10 14.08
N GLY A 216 -8.78 -6.41 12.80
CA GLY A 216 -7.48 -6.79 12.24
C GLY A 216 -6.99 -8.09 12.90
N PRO A 217 -5.72 -8.17 13.36
CA PRO A 217 -5.20 -9.35 14.05
C PRO A 217 -5.56 -9.39 15.55
N VAL A 218 -6.29 -8.40 16.08
CA VAL A 218 -6.74 -8.36 17.48
C VAL A 218 -8.05 -9.13 17.63
N MET A 219 -8.05 -10.18 18.45
CA MET A 219 -9.27 -10.76 19.02
C MET A 219 -9.58 -10.03 20.33
N TYR A 220 -10.85 -9.72 20.60
CA TYR A 220 -11.27 -9.13 21.87
C TYR A 220 -12.49 -9.81 22.47
N TRP A 221 -12.54 -9.89 23.80
CA TRP A 221 -13.66 -10.45 24.55
C TRP A 221 -14.77 -9.40 24.77
N ARG A 222 -15.94 -9.87 25.22
CA ARG A 222 -17.16 -9.06 25.38
C ARG A 222 -16.98 -7.87 26.33
N GLN A 223 -17.78 -6.82 26.18
CA GLN A 223 -17.86 -5.77 27.17
C GLN A 223 -18.37 -6.34 28.51
N ARG A 224 -17.71 -5.99 29.62
CA ARG A 224 -18.15 -6.34 30.98
C ARG A 224 -18.09 -5.13 31.89
N ASP A 225 -18.92 -5.14 32.92
CA ASP A 225 -18.85 -4.21 34.04
C ASP A 225 -18.03 -4.86 35.16
N GLY A 226 -16.88 -4.27 35.54
CA GLY A 226 -16.08 -4.70 36.69
C GLY A 226 -14.59 -4.86 36.39
N THR A 227 -13.81 -5.17 37.44
CA THR A 227 -12.36 -5.37 37.39
C THR A 227 -11.96 -6.80 37.77
N GLU A 228 -12.88 -7.75 37.64
CA GLU A 228 -12.58 -9.16 37.92
C GLU A 228 -11.61 -9.68 36.84
N SER A 229 -10.39 -9.98 37.28
CA SER A 229 -9.35 -10.62 36.49
C SER A 229 -9.03 -11.95 37.13
N GLU A 230 -8.72 -12.95 36.29
CA GLU A 230 -8.05 -14.14 36.77
C GLU A 230 -6.65 -13.79 37.30
N GLU A 231 -6.10 -14.65 38.16
CA GLU A 231 -4.85 -14.39 38.90
C GLU A 231 -3.58 -14.85 38.16
N ALA A 232 -3.70 -15.37 36.92
CA ALA A 232 -2.52 -15.78 36.18
C ALA A 232 -1.78 -14.56 35.61
N LEU A 233 -0.46 -14.65 35.62
CA LEU A 233 0.42 -13.64 35.06
C LEU A 233 0.67 -13.95 33.58
N ILE A 234 0.34 -13.00 32.71
CA ILE A 234 0.67 -13.02 31.28
C ILE A 234 1.90 -12.14 31.09
N VAL A 235 3.02 -12.75 30.69
CA VAL A 235 4.27 -12.04 30.39
C VAL A 235 4.81 -12.54 29.06
N GLY A 236 5.23 -11.63 28.20
CA GLY A 236 5.96 -11.98 26.99
C GLY A 236 6.00 -10.85 25.98
N ARG A 237 6.69 -11.11 24.87
CA ARG A 237 6.85 -10.16 23.78
C ARG A 237 5.68 -10.24 22.82
N LEU A 238 5.12 -9.10 22.42
CA LEU A 238 4.08 -9.03 21.39
C LEU A 238 4.71 -9.26 20.00
N GLU A 239 4.23 -10.28 19.29
CA GLU A 239 4.65 -10.59 17.92
C GLU A 239 3.45 -10.77 17.00
N LEU A 240 3.64 -10.45 15.72
CA LEU A 240 2.68 -10.72 14.66
C LEU A 240 3.30 -11.77 13.74
N ASP A 241 2.66 -12.93 13.64
CA ASP A 241 3.04 -13.99 12.70
C ASP A 241 1.87 -14.28 11.76
N ALA A 242 2.13 -14.17 10.46
CA ALA A 242 1.13 -14.07 9.40
C ALA A 242 0.06 -13.00 9.72
N GLU A 243 -1.10 -13.43 10.23
CA GLU A 243 -2.26 -12.58 10.55
C GLU A 243 -2.67 -12.67 12.03
N TYR A 244 -1.89 -13.34 12.89
CA TYR A 244 -2.25 -13.59 14.29
C TYR A 244 -1.28 -12.90 15.24
N LEU A 245 -1.83 -12.25 16.27
CA LEU A 245 -1.04 -11.67 17.36
C LEU A 245 -0.76 -12.73 18.43
N TYR A 246 0.49 -12.80 18.85
CA TYR A 246 0.98 -13.71 19.87
C TYR A 246 1.66 -12.96 21.00
N ILE A 247 1.51 -13.45 22.24
CA ILE A 247 2.48 -13.22 23.31
C ILE A 247 3.48 -14.37 23.28
N VAL A 248 4.76 -14.03 23.15
CA VAL A 248 5.87 -15.00 23.07
C VAL A 248 6.70 -14.95 24.35
N GLU A 249 6.80 -16.08 25.04
CA GLU A 249 7.60 -16.30 26.25
C GLU A 249 8.55 -17.48 26.04
N GLY A 250 9.83 -17.19 25.77
CA GLY A 250 10.81 -18.23 25.46
C GLY A 250 10.39 -19.07 24.25
N PRO A 251 10.26 -20.41 24.37
CA PRO A 251 9.80 -21.26 23.27
C PRO A 251 8.27 -21.32 23.11
N ARG A 252 7.51 -20.68 24.01
CA ARG A 252 6.04 -20.74 24.02
C ARG A 252 5.47 -19.50 23.34
N ARG A 253 4.37 -19.69 22.60
CA ARG A 253 3.57 -18.60 22.07
C ARG A 253 2.09 -18.87 22.28
N TYR A 254 1.35 -17.81 22.58
CA TYR A 254 -0.08 -17.88 22.83
C TYR A 254 -0.77 -16.81 21.99
N PRO A 255 -1.77 -17.16 21.16
CA PRO A 255 -2.62 -16.14 20.58
C PRO A 255 -3.33 -15.37 21.69
N VAL A 256 -3.68 -14.12 21.42
CA VAL A 256 -4.12 -13.19 22.49
C VAL A 256 -5.56 -12.76 22.31
N LEU A 257 -6.36 -12.93 23.36
CA LEU A 257 -7.71 -12.41 23.48
C LEU A 257 -7.69 -11.19 24.42
N TRP A 258 -7.88 -10.01 23.84
CA TRP A 258 -7.75 -8.71 24.52
C TRP A 258 -9.06 -8.22 25.12
N GLU A 259 -8.98 -7.27 26.05
CA GLU A 259 -10.17 -6.62 26.58
C GLU A 259 -10.95 -5.84 25.53
N PHE A 260 -12.27 -5.78 25.73
CA PHE A 260 -13.16 -4.94 24.93
C PHE A 260 -12.66 -3.50 24.88
N GLY A 261 -12.67 -2.88 23.70
CA GLY A 261 -12.07 -1.57 23.48
C GLY A 261 -10.68 -1.64 22.81
N THR A 262 -10.01 -2.80 22.87
CA THR A 262 -8.71 -3.01 22.23
C THR A 262 -8.85 -3.09 20.71
N ARG A 263 -7.95 -2.42 19.98
CA ARG A 263 -7.99 -2.31 18.51
C ARG A 263 -6.60 -2.51 17.91
N TRP A 264 -6.58 -2.69 16.59
CA TRP A 264 -5.34 -2.73 15.80
C TRP A 264 -5.10 -1.42 15.08
N ARG A 265 -3.86 -0.93 15.11
CA ARG A 265 -3.33 0.12 14.24
C ARG A 265 -2.32 -0.51 13.30
N ALA A 266 -2.53 -0.45 11.98
CA ALA A 266 -1.62 -1.07 11.02
C ALA A 266 -0.34 -0.25 10.75
N ALA A 267 -0.33 1.06 11.01
CA ALA A 267 0.81 1.93 10.74
C ALA A 267 1.01 3.01 11.82
N PRO A 268 2.12 2.99 12.59
CA PRO A 268 2.98 1.81 12.75
C PRO A 268 2.20 0.65 13.42
N PRO A 269 2.50 -0.62 13.08
CA PRO A 269 1.84 -1.79 13.65
C PRO A 269 1.83 -1.77 15.18
N ALA A 270 0.65 -1.71 15.79
CA ALA A 270 0.48 -1.70 17.23
C ALA A 270 -0.93 -2.11 17.66
N VAL A 271 -1.03 -2.66 18.86
CA VAL A 271 -2.29 -2.81 19.59
C VAL A 271 -2.59 -1.49 20.30
N VAL A 272 -3.80 -0.98 20.14
CA VAL A 272 -4.32 0.21 20.82
C VAL A 272 -5.22 -0.28 21.95
N LEU A 273 -4.84 -0.03 23.21
CA LEU A 273 -5.61 -0.43 24.39
C LEU A 273 -6.83 0.51 24.56
N PRO A 274 -7.83 0.14 25.39
CA PRO A 274 -9.03 0.96 25.60
C PRO A 274 -8.75 2.36 26.14
N ASP A 275 -7.64 2.53 26.87
CA ASP A 275 -7.17 3.83 27.38
C ASP A 275 -6.46 4.69 26.32
N GLY A 276 -6.32 4.17 25.08
CA GLY A 276 -5.66 4.82 23.95
C GLY A 276 -4.15 4.60 23.90
N SER A 277 -3.55 3.93 24.89
CA SER A 277 -2.13 3.62 24.89
C SER A 277 -1.78 2.54 23.85
N LEU A 278 -0.52 2.53 23.41
CA LEU A 278 -0.08 1.74 22.25
C LEU A 278 0.95 0.66 22.62
N VAL A 279 0.65 -0.61 22.41
CA VAL A 279 1.63 -1.71 22.52
C VAL A 279 2.18 -2.00 21.14
N ALA A 280 3.44 -1.67 20.90
CA ALA A 280 4.10 -1.91 19.62
C ALA A 280 4.51 -3.39 19.46
N LEU A 281 4.65 -3.84 18.23
CA LEU A 281 5.30 -5.14 17.98
C LEU A 281 6.74 -5.11 18.52
N GLY A 282 7.12 -6.15 19.25
CA GLY A 282 8.41 -6.26 19.92
C GLY A 282 8.42 -5.79 21.37
N ASP A 283 7.38 -5.09 21.84
CA ASP A 283 7.26 -4.70 23.26
C ASP A 283 7.04 -5.95 24.12
N THR A 284 7.69 -5.98 25.28
CA THR A 284 7.35 -6.93 26.35
C THR A 284 6.15 -6.36 27.12
N ILE A 285 5.13 -7.18 27.34
CA ILE A 285 4.00 -6.82 28.18
C ILE A 285 3.95 -7.70 29.43
N GLN A 286 3.36 -7.16 30.48
CA GLN A 286 2.95 -7.86 31.68
C GLN A 286 1.50 -7.52 32.00
N SER A 287 0.66 -8.51 32.30
CA SER A 287 -0.75 -8.30 32.63
C SER A 287 -1.33 -9.43 33.49
N GLY A 288 -2.44 -9.15 34.17
CA GLY A 288 -3.30 -10.16 34.79
C GLY A 288 -4.26 -10.79 33.77
N GLY A 289 -4.57 -12.06 33.95
CA GLY A 289 -5.49 -12.78 33.07
C GLY A 289 -5.43 -14.29 33.27
N GLY A 290 -5.64 -15.04 32.19
CA GLY A 290 -5.67 -16.49 32.18
C GLY A 290 -5.23 -17.13 30.87
N TYR A 291 -5.08 -18.45 30.88
CA TYR A 291 -4.81 -19.26 29.70
C TYR A 291 -5.94 -20.28 29.56
N HIS A 292 -6.65 -20.23 28.44
CA HIS A 292 -7.83 -21.06 28.20
C HIS A 292 -7.71 -21.80 26.88
N ALA A 293 -8.20 -23.03 26.80
CA ALA A 293 -8.25 -23.74 25.53
C ALA A 293 -9.14 -22.97 24.53
N ALA A 294 -8.79 -23.01 23.24
CA ALA A 294 -9.51 -22.29 22.19
C ALA A 294 -11.01 -22.66 22.10
N ASP A 295 -11.38 -23.86 22.53
CA ASP A 295 -12.77 -24.36 22.60
C ASP A 295 -13.49 -24.04 23.93
N GLN A 296 -12.85 -23.29 24.84
CA GLN A 296 -13.36 -22.88 26.16
C GLN A 296 -13.50 -21.35 26.28
N LEU A 297 -13.66 -20.65 25.16
CA LEU A 297 -13.77 -19.17 25.13
C LEU A 297 -15.20 -18.64 25.27
N ASP A 298 -16.20 -19.52 25.42
CA ASP A 298 -17.62 -19.19 25.55
C ASP A 298 -17.93 -18.32 26.78
N PHE A 299 -17.09 -18.41 27.82
CA PHE A 299 -17.15 -17.53 28.98
C PHE A 299 -16.83 -16.07 28.62
N PHE A 300 -15.94 -15.85 27.65
CA PHE A 300 -15.39 -14.53 27.31
C PHE A 300 -16.11 -13.86 26.14
N THR A 301 -16.58 -14.65 25.18
CA THR A 301 -17.16 -14.14 23.94
C THR A 301 -18.24 -15.08 23.44
N THR A 302 -19.21 -14.54 22.70
CA THR A 302 -20.15 -15.37 21.92
C THR A 302 -19.91 -15.23 20.41
N SER A 303 -18.79 -14.60 20.05
CA SER A 303 -18.41 -14.32 18.67
C SER A 303 -17.82 -15.57 18.01
N ALA A 304 -18.57 -16.14 17.07
CA ALA A 304 -18.09 -17.25 16.24
C ALA A 304 -16.81 -16.92 15.47
N ALA A 305 -16.57 -15.63 15.17
CA ALA A 305 -15.34 -15.18 14.52
C ALA A 305 -14.11 -15.35 15.43
N VAL A 306 -14.25 -15.05 16.72
CA VAL A 306 -13.17 -15.25 17.71
C VAL A 306 -12.87 -16.73 17.87
N GLU A 307 -13.90 -17.58 18.04
CA GLU A 307 -13.72 -19.03 18.17
C GLU A 307 -13.02 -19.65 16.94
N ALA A 308 -13.43 -19.23 15.74
CA ALA A 308 -12.84 -19.71 14.49
C ALA A 308 -11.37 -19.29 14.34
N ILE A 309 -11.02 -18.06 14.72
CA ILE A 309 -9.62 -17.60 14.71
C ILE A 309 -8.80 -18.32 15.77
N ALA A 310 -9.26 -18.31 17.04
CA ALA A 310 -8.59 -18.96 18.16
C ALA A 310 -8.25 -20.43 17.85
N THR A 311 -9.21 -21.17 17.28
CA THR A 311 -9.01 -22.58 16.89
C THR A 311 -7.95 -22.77 15.81
N ARG A 312 -7.80 -21.80 14.88
CA ARG A 312 -6.78 -21.87 13.83
C ARG A 312 -5.40 -21.46 14.31
N CYS A 313 -5.32 -20.48 15.21
CA CYS A 313 -4.05 -19.86 15.60
C CYS A 313 -3.45 -20.43 16.89
N ALA A 314 -4.23 -21.12 17.74
CA ALA A 314 -3.75 -21.76 18.95
C ALA A 314 -2.98 -23.05 18.60
N ASP A 315 -1.70 -22.90 18.29
CA ASP A 315 -0.82 -23.98 17.81
C ASP A 315 0.19 -24.46 18.87
N ASN A 316 0.01 -24.06 20.12
CA ASN A 316 0.79 -24.55 21.26
C ASN A 316 0.31 -25.93 21.72
N GLU A 317 1.11 -26.60 22.56
CA GLU A 317 0.88 -27.98 23.03
C GLU A 317 -0.47 -28.23 23.70
N ARG A 318 -1.17 -27.16 24.13
CA ARG A 318 -2.44 -27.23 24.85
C ARG A 318 -3.60 -26.52 24.13
N ASN A 319 -3.37 -26.02 22.92
CA ASN A 319 -4.32 -25.17 22.18
C ASN A 319 -4.83 -23.99 23.02
N GLU A 320 -3.96 -23.41 23.85
CA GLU A 320 -4.29 -22.33 24.80
C GLU A 320 -4.25 -20.95 24.12
N VAL A 321 -5.11 -20.05 24.56
CA VAL A 321 -5.17 -18.62 24.23
C VAL A 321 -4.91 -17.85 25.51
N ALA A 322 -4.05 -16.84 25.45
CA ALA A 322 -3.82 -15.91 26.56
C ALA A 322 -4.96 -14.88 26.58
N VAL A 323 -5.72 -14.83 27.67
CA VAL A 323 -6.86 -13.92 27.85
C VAL A 323 -6.45 -12.79 28.78
N VAL A 324 -6.26 -11.61 28.23
CA VAL A 324 -5.81 -10.41 28.95
C VAL A 324 -7.01 -9.73 29.62
N GLN A 325 -6.96 -9.54 30.93
CA GLN A 325 -8.06 -8.98 31.72
C GLN A 325 -7.62 -7.85 32.67
N GLY A 326 -6.31 -7.72 32.91
CA GLY A 326 -5.74 -6.66 33.71
C GLY A 326 -5.12 -5.54 32.86
N PRO A 327 -4.72 -4.43 33.52
CA PRO A 327 -3.89 -3.41 32.88
C PRO A 327 -2.60 -4.01 32.29
N ILE A 328 -2.07 -3.35 31.26
CA ILE A 328 -0.79 -3.71 30.66
C ILE A 328 0.33 -2.85 31.25
N ASP A 329 1.28 -3.50 31.93
CA ASP A 329 2.58 -2.92 32.28
C ASP A 329 3.61 -3.24 31.16
N ARG A 330 4.57 -2.34 30.94
CA ARG A 330 5.60 -2.45 29.87
C ARG A 330 7.00 -2.26 30.44
#